data_AF-A0A973TXA3-F1
#
_entry.id   AF-A0A973TXA3-F1
#
_cell.length_a   1.000
_cell.length_b   1.000
_cell.length_c   1.000
_cell.angle_alpha   90.00
_cell.angle_beta   90.00
_cell.angle_gamma   90.00
#
_symmetry.space_group_name_H-M   'P 1'
#
loop_
_entity.id
_entity.type
_entity.pdbx_description
1 polymer ?
#
loop_
_entity_poly.entity_id
_entity_poly.type
_entity_poly.pdbx_seq_one_letter_code
_entity_poly.pdbx_strand_id
1 'polypeptide(L)'
;MHEWDADTRVDATGNGRFAAQLTDRWASAGGRPNGGYLVAFCLRALGEVLPHPDPLVVGAHYLRPGVVGPARVDTEVVRAGRRLSTGEARLVCGDREVLRVVASYADLGVDGGRALVLGEAPDLPPPDECVDV
;
A
#
# COMPACT_ATOMS: atom_id res chain seq x y z
N MET A 1 8.85 9.94 -14.04
CA MET A 1 8.71 9.28 -12.72
C MET A 1 8.23 10.34 -11.75
N HIS A 2 7.06 10.14 -11.14
CA HIS A 2 6.49 11.12 -10.23
C HIS A 2 7.14 11.00 -8.84
N GLU A 3 7.01 12.03 -8.01
CA GLU A 3 7.57 12.03 -6.65
C GLU A 3 7.04 10.85 -5.82
N TRP A 4 5.77 10.48 -6.00
CA TRP A 4 5.17 9.31 -5.37
C TRP A 4 5.86 7.99 -5.74
N ASP A 5 6.23 7.81 -7.02
CA ASP A 5 6.91 6.59 -7.48
C ASP A 5 8.28 6.44 -6.83
N ALA A 6 9.00 7.55 -6.71
CA ALA A 6 10.30 7.60 -6.06
C ALA A 6 10.19 7.39 -4.54
N ASP A 7 9.27 8.11 -3.89
CA ASP A 7 9.17 8.15 -2.43
C ASP A 7 8.49 6.91 -1.83
N THR A 8 7.81 6.09 -2.63
CA THR A 8 7.23 4.80 -2.18
C THR A 8 8.03 3.59 -2.64
N ARG A 9 9.18 3.80 -3.30
CA ARG A 9 10.02 2.72 -3.80
C ARG A 9 10.46 1.80 -2.64
N VAL A 10 10.46 0.50 -2.92
CA VAL A 10 11.01 -0.54 -2.05
C VAL A 10 12.12 -1.27 -2.79
N ASP A 11 13.25 -1.48 -2.13
CA ASP A 11 14.41 -2.15 -2.72
C ASP A 11 14.58 -3.53 -2.08
N ALA A 12 14.55 -4.60 -2.89
CA ALA A 12 14.67 -5.97 -2.37
C ALA A 12 16.03 -6.22 -1.71
N THR A 13 16.00 -6.79 -0.50
CA THR A 13 17.20 -7.15 0.28
C THR A 13 17.31 -8.67 0.52
N GLY A 14 16.40 -9.45 -0.07
CA GLY A 14 16.35 -10.92 0.00
C GLY A 14 15.34 -11.45 1.03
N ASN A 15 14.92 -12.70 0.86
CA ASN A 15 14.02 -13.43 1.80
C ASN A 15 12.72 -12.67 2.16
N GLY A 16 12.05 -12.08 1.16
CA GLY A 16 10.81 -11.32 1.38
C GLY A 16 11.00 -10.01 2.14
N ARG A 17 12.23 -9.50 2.25
CA ARG A 17 12.55 -8.26 2.94
C ARG A 17 12.93 -7.15 1.96
N PHE A 18 12.47 -5.95 2.26
CA PHE A 18 12.71 -4.76 1.45
C PHE A 18 13.21 -3.60 2.30
N ALA A 19 14.17 -2.84 1.78
CA ALA A 19 14.54 -1.53 2.31
C ALA A 19 13.60 -0.46 1.75
N ALA A 20 13.29 0.54 2.56
CA ALA A 20 12.46 1.68 2.20
C ALA A 20 13.02 2.96 2.84
N GLN A 21 12.66 4.11 2.28
CA GLN A 21 13.02 5.42 2.81
C GLN A 21 11.75 6.26 2.97
N LEU A 22 11.35 6.54 4.21
CA LEU A 22 10.20 7.39 4.49
C LEU A 22 10.67 8.85 4.42
N THR A 23 10.07 9.62 3.52
CA THR A 23 10.30 11.06 3.41
C THR A 23 9.26 11.84 4.23
N ASP A 24 9.51 13.13 4.46
CA ASP A 24 8.58 14.04 5.13
C ASP A 24 7.58 14.70 4.18
N ARG A 25 7.77 14.54 2.85
CA ARG A 25 6.88 15.08 1.80
C ARG A 25 5.42 14.69 1.98
N TRP A 26 5.18 13.51 2.54
CA TRP A 26 3.85 12.93 2.75
C TRP A 26 3.41 13.00 4.22
N ALA A 27 3.97 13.92 5.01
CA ALA A 27 3.58 14.09 6.41
C ALA A 27 2.21 14.77 6.56
N SER A 28 1.41 14.31 7.51
CA SER A 28 0.17 14.99 7.92
C SER A 28 0.47 16.24 8.76
N ALA A 29 -0.57 17.05 9.00
CA ALA A 29 -0.52 18.07 10.05
C ALA A 29 -0.07 17.43 11.37
N GLY A 30 1.12 17.83 11.86
CA GLY A 30 1.80 17.18 12.99
C GLY A 30 3.12 16.48 12.64
N GLY A 31 3.58 16.54 11.38
CA GLY A 31 4.92 16.10 10.97
C GLY A 31 5.13 14.58 10.95
N ARG A 32 4.05 13.80 11.01
CA ARG A 32 4.09 12.33 10.97
C ARG A 32 3.74 11.85 9.57
N PRO A 33 4.46 10.87 9.00
CA PRO A 33 4.10 10.28 7.71
C PRO A 33 2.64 9.83 7.67
N ASN A 34 1.94 10.15 6.58
CA ASN A 34 0.53 9.79 6.39
C ASN A 34 0.34 8.26 6.40
N GLY A 35 -0.78 7.78 6.95
CA GLY A 35 -1.06 6.34 7.03
C GLY A 35 -1.13 5.64 5.67
N GLY A 36 -1.74 6.26 4.67
CA GLY A 36 -1.81 5.75 3.30
C GLY A 36 -0.43 5.65 2.64
N TYR A 37 0.47 6.58 2.96
CA TYR A 37 1.88 6.52 2.52
C TYR A 37 2.60 5.32 3.14
N LEU A 38 2.35 5.00 4.42
CA LEU A 38 2.90 3.79 5.06
C LEU A 38 2.35 2.50 4.42
N VAL A 39 1.05 2.47 4.13
CA VAL A 39 0.39 1.33 3.48
C VAL A 39 0.97 1.08 2.09
N ALA A 40 1.31 2.14 1.34
CA ALA A 40 1.87 2.03 0.00
C ALA A 40 3.16 1.18 -0.02
N PHE A 41 4.08 1.37 0.93
CA PHE A 41 5.30 0.54 1.03
C PHE A 41 4.98 -0.95 1.23
N CYS A 42 4.03 -1.26 2.11
CA CYS A 42 3.60 -2.64 2.35
C CYS A 42 2.98 -3.26 1.09
N LEU A 43 2.13 -2.52 0.38
CA LEU A 43 1.51 -3.02 -0.84
C LEU A 43 2.53 -3.19 -1.98
N ARG A 44 3.46 -2.26 -2.17
CA ARG A 44 4.54 -2.44 -3.16
C ARG A 44 5.37 -3.67 -2.86
N ALA A 45 5.80 -3.86 -1.61
CA ALA A 45 6.56 -5.05 -1.22
C ALA A 45 5.76 -6.35 -1.43
N LEU A 46 4.45 -6.35 -1.15
CA LEU A 46 3.59 -7.51 -1.43
C LEU A 46 3.44 -7.78 -2.93
N GLY A 47 3.33 -6.73 -3.75
CA GLY A 47 3.26 -6.85 -5.21
C GLY A 47 4.51 -7.48 -5.83
N GLU A 48 5.68 -7.33 -5.19
CA GLU A 48 6.93 -7.97 -5.63
C GLU A 48 7.01 -9.48 -5.31
N VAL A 49 6.25 -9.97 -4.32
CA VAL A 49 6.32 -11.37 -3.85
C VAL A 49 5.08 -12.20 -4.15
N LEU A 50 3.94 -11.57 -4.42
CA LEU A 50 2.69 -12.24 -4.74
C LEU A 50 2.55 -12.41 -6.26
N PRO A 51 1.96 -13.52 -6.73
CA PRO A 51 1.85 -13.80 -8.17
C PRO A 51 0.72 -13.03 -8.87
N HIS A 52 -0.11 -12.28 -8.13
CA HIS A 52 -1.21 -11.49 -8.69
C HIS A 52 -0.93 -9.99 -8.54
N PRO A 53 -1.26 -9.16 -9.54
CA PRO A 53 -0.80 -7.78 -9.61
C PRO A 53 -1.61 -6.79 -8.76
N ASP A 54 -2.91 -7.03 -8.56
CA ASP A 54 -3.82 -5.99 -8.07
C ASP A 54 -4.26 -6.25 -6.63
N PRO A 55 -4.06 -5.29 -5.70
CA PRO A 55 -4.63 -5.37 -4.36
C PRO A 55 -6.17 -5.36 -4.43
N LEU A 56 -6.81 -6.39 -3.89
CA LEU A 56 -8.27 -6.55 -3.86
C LEU A 56 -8.87 -6.15 -2.51
N VAL A 57 -8.25 -6.61 -1.41
CA VAL A 57 -8.68 -6.31 -0.04
C VAL A 57 -7.44 -6.02 0.79
N VAL A 58 -7.44 -4.91 1.53
CA VAL A 58 -6.32 -4.49 2.37
C VAL A 58 -6.81 -4.22 3.79
N GLY A 59 -6.32 -4.99 4.75
CA GLY A 59 -6.51 -4.74 6.18
C GLY A 59 -5.23 -4.19 6.79
N ALA A 60 -5.28 -2.95 7.28
CA ALA A 60 -4.13 -2.24 7.84
C ALA A 60 -4.33 -1.98 9.35
N HIS A 61 -3.34 -2.36 10.16
CA HIS A 61 -3.33 -2.19 11.61
C HIS A 61 -2.16 -1.29 12.00
N TYR A 62 -2.48 -0.05 12.37
CA TYR A 62 -1.50 0.96 12.77
C TYR A 62 -1.14 0.75 14.24
N LEU A 63 0.11 0.35 14.50
CA LEU A 63 0.57 0.07 15.85
C LEU A 63 1.21 1.31 16.48
N ARG A 64 1.91 2.10 15.68
CA ARG A 64 2.67 3.30 16.09
C ARG A 64 2.76 4.29 14.93
N PRO A 65 3.03 5.58 15.19
CA PRO A 65 3.37 6.52 14.13
C PRO A 65 4.62 6.09 13.36
N GLY A 66 4.62 6.29 12.04
CA GLY A 66 5.83 6.18 11.22
C GLY A 66 6.85 7.26 11.58
N VAL A 67 8.12 7.01 11.26
CA VAL A 67 9.23 7.95 11.50
C VAL A 67 9.96 8.17 10.19
N VAL A 68 10.20 9.42 9.82
CA VAL A 68 10.99 9.80 8.65
C VAL A 68 12.39 9.19 8.78
N GLY A 69 12.91 8.59 7.70
CA GLY A 69 14.18 7.90 7.71
C GLY A 69 14.12 6.50 7.09
N PRO A 70 15.22 5.73 7.23
CA PRO A 70 15.29 4.35 6.77
C PRO A 70 14.25 3.47 7.48
N ALA A 71 13.57 2.66 6.69
CA ALA A 71 12.62 1.65 7.16
C ALA A 71 12.81 0.34 6.40
N ARG A 72 12.08 -0.67 6.85
CA ARG A 72 12.14 -2.02 6.30
C ARG A 72 10.74 -2.59 6.21
N VAL A 73 10.44 -3.28 5.12
CA VAL A 73 9.22 -4.08 4.99
C VAL A 73 9.61 -5.54 5.02
N ASP A 74 9.00 -6.31 5.93
CA ASP A 74 9.04 -7.78 5.87
C ASP A 74 7.73 -8.29 5.30
N THR A 75 7.81 -9.24 4.38
CA THR A 75 6.65 -9.88 3.76
C THR A 75 6.61 -11.37 4.05
N GLU A 76 5.39 -11.90 4.07
CA GLU A 76 5.13 -13.33 4.16
C GLU A 76 4.00 -13.69 3.20
N VAL A 77 4.21 -14.70 2.35
CA VAL A 77 3.14 -15.25 1.52
C VAL A 77 2.32 -16.22 2.36
N VAL A 78 1.10 -15.81 2.72
CA VAL A 78 0.17 -16.65 3.50
C VAL A 78 -0.42 -17.74 2.61
N ARG A 79 -0.82 -17.39 1.38
CA ARG A 79 -1.39 -18.34 0.41
C ARG A 79 -1.22 -17.81 -1.03
N ALA A 80 -0.80 -18.68 -1.94
CA ALA A 80 -0.86 -18.43 -3.39
C ALA A 80 -1.83 -19.42 -4.05
N GLY A 81 -3.00 -18.93 -4.48
CA GLY A 81 -3.98 -19.69 -5.24
C GLY A 81 -3.95 -19.35 -6.75
N ARG A 82 -4.91 -19.91 -7.50
CA ARG A 82 -5.02 -19.67 -8.96
C ARG A 82 -5.56 -18.28 -9.35
N ARG A 83 -6.44 -17.70 -8.52
CA ARG A 83 -7.13 -16.42 -8.79
C ARG A 83 -6.92 -15.37 -7.71
N LEU A 84 -6.41 -15.80 -6.56
CA LEU A 84 -6.27 -14.97 -5.37
C LEU A 84 -5.01 -15.44 -4.65
N SER A 85 -4.21 -14.49 -4.19
CA SER A 85 -3.14 -14.73 -3.23
C SER A 85 -3.28 -13.78 -2.06
N THR A 86 -2.88 -14.22 -0.88
CA THR A 86 -2.89 -13.42 0.34
C THR A 86 -1.48 -13.37 0.91
N GLY A 87 -1.05 -12.19 1.31
CA GLY A 87 0.22 -11.96 1.98
C GLY A 87 0.06 -11.05 3.19
N GLU A 88 1.05 -11.11 4.06
CA GLU A 88 1.23 -10.19 5.17
C GLU A 88 2.46 -9.32 4.92
N ALA A 89 2.41 -8.04 5.32
CA ALA A 89 3.54 -7.14 5.33
C ALA A 89 3.65 -6.39 6.65
N ARG A 90 4.88 -6.22 7.15
CA ARG A 90 5.20 -5.47 8.37
C ARG A 90 6.14 -4.35 8.01
N LEU A 91 5.74 -3.10 8.25
CA LEU A 91 6.63 -1.95 8.16
C LEU A 91 7.31 -1.71 9.51
N VAL A 92 8.63 -1.65 9.49
CA VAL A 92 9.49 -1.49 10.66
C VAL A 92 10.35 -0.24 10.50
N CYS A 93 10.27 0.66 11.47
CA CYS A 93 11.13 1.85 11.57
C CYS A 93 12.14 1.63 12.71
N GLY A 94 13.43 1.61 12.40
CA GLY A 94 14.45 1.14 13.35
C GLY A 94 14.20 -0.32 13.74
N ASP A 95 13.89 -0.57 15.00
CA ASP A 95 13.57 -1.88 15.58
C ASP A 95 12.06 -2.09 15.87
N ARG A 96 11.23 -1.09 15.58
CA ARG A 96 9.81 -1.07 15.96
C ARG A 96 8.90 -1.26 14.75
N GLU A 97 8.03 -2.26 14.85
CA GLU A 97 6.91 -2.42 13.92
C GLU A 97 5.91 -1.27 14.12
N VAL A 98 5.63 -0.53 13.04
CA VAL A 98 4.73 0.63 13.04
C VAL A 98 3.39 0.32 12.37
N LEU A 99 3.38 -0.58 11.39
CA LEU A 99 2.20 -0.97 10.62
C LEU A 99 2.27 -2.46 10.26
N ARG A 100 1.13 -3.15 10.41
CA ARG A 100 0.90 -4.49 9.87
C ARG A 100 -0.21 -4.45 8.83
N VAL A 101 0.04 -5.07 7.68
CA VAL A 101 -0.93 -5.20 6.59
C VAL A 101 -1.16 -6.68 6.30
N VAL A 102 -2.41 -7.08 6.18
CA VAL A 102 -2.81 -8.33 5.51
C VAL A 102 -3.58 -7.91 4.27
N ALA A 103 -3.13 -8.37 3.10
CA ALA A 103 -3.76 -8.02 1.84
C ALA A 103 -3.95 -9.23 0.94
N SER A 104 -5.08 -9.25 0.24
CA SER A 104 -5.34 -10.21 -0.83
C SER A 104 -5.21 -9.53 -2.17
N TYR A 105 -4.56 -10.20 -3.12
CA TYR A 105 -4.31 -9.75 -4.48
C TYR A 105 -5.00 -10.67 -5.47
N ALA A 106 -5.48 -10.09 -6.56
CA ALA A 106 -6.09 -10.75 -7.70
C ALA A 106 -5.58 -10.12 -9.01
N ASP A 107 -6.04 -10.62 -10.15
CA ASP A 107 -5.87 -9.94 -11.44
C ASP A 107 -7.25 -9.40 -11.85
N LEU A 108 -7.42 -8.08 -11.71
CA LEU A 108 -8.65 -7.36 -12.04
C LEU A 108 -8.81 -7.16 -13.55
N GLY A 109 -7.73 -7.34 -14.32
CA GLY A 109 -7.73 -7.30 -15.78
C GLY A 109 -8.29 -8.57 -16.43
N VAL A 110 -8.43 -9.67 -15.67
CA VAL A 110 -9.16 -10.86 -16.15
C VAL A 110 -10.65 -10.56 -16.20
N ASP A 111 -11.07 -10.13 -17.38
CA ASP A 111 -12.44 -9.74 -17.70
C ASP A 111 -13.41 -10.94 -17.72
N GLY A 112 -14.70 -10.67 -17.50
CA GLY A 112 -15.77 -11.65 -17.79
C GLY A 112 -16.76 -11.98 -16.67
N GLY A 113 -16.71 -11.25 -15.54
CA GLY A 113 -17.76 -11.33 -14.52
C GLY A 113 -18.98 -10.48 -14.86
N ARG A 114 -20.16 -10.87 -14.37
CA ARG A 114 -21.33 -9.98 -14.39
C ARG A 114 -21.12 -8.85 -13.39
N ALA A 115 -21.09 -7.61 -13.86
CA ALA A 115 -21.14 -6.44 -13.00
C ALA A 115 -22.60 -6.03 -12.71
N LEU A 116 -22.88 -5.67 -11.47
CA LEU A 116 -24.11 -5.01 -11.07
C LEU A 116 -23.73 -3.80 -10.22
N VAL A 117 -24.00 -2.61 -10.72
CA VAL A 117 -23.77 -1.36 -10.00
C VAL A 117 -25.12 -0.88 -9.49
N LEU A 118 -25.27 -0.83 -8.16
CA LEU A 118 -26.54 -0.50 -7.50
C LEU A 118 -26.71 0.99 -7.15
N GLY A 119 -25.67 1.80 -7.38
CA GLY A 119 -25.68 3.23 -7.09
C GLY A 119 -25.12 4.04 -8.26
N GLU A 120 -25.36 5.34 -8.23
CA GLU A 120 -24.81 6.30 -9.17
C GLU A 120 -23.74 7.17 -8.49
N ALA A 121 -22.81 7.68 -9.28
CA ALA A 121 -21.86 8.67 -8.78
C ALA A 121 -22.64 9.92 -8.32
N PRO A 122 -22.25 10.55 -7.19
CA PRO A 122 -22.88 11.80 -6.78
C PRO A 122 -22.63 12.90 -7.82
N ASP A 123 -23.59 13.80 -7.98
CA ASP A 123 -23.42 15.00 -8.79
C ASP A 123 -22.46 15.96 -8.09
N LEU A 124 -21.25 16.08 -8.61
CA LEU A 124 -20.18 16.91 -8.09
C LEU A 124 -19.73 17.88 -9.19
N PRO A 125 -19.34 19.12 -8.84
CA PRO A 125 -18.77 20.04 -9.81
C PRO A 125 -17.50 19.44 -10.46
N PRO A 126 -17.17 19.85 -11.70
CA PRO A 126 -15.93 19.42 -12.32
C PRO A 126 -14.72 19.91 -11.49
N PRO A 127 -13.56 19.23 -11.58
CA PRO A 127 -12.42 19.51 -10.69
C PRO A 127 -11.92 20.96 -10.69
N ASP A 128 -12.09 21.70 -11.79
CA ASP A 128 -11.72 23.11 -11.93
C ASP A 128 -12.68 24.09 -11.23
N GLU A 129 -13.88 23.62 -10.87
CA GLU A 129 -14.88 24.38 -10.10
C GLU A 129 -14.92 23.98 -8.61
N CYS A 130 -14.11 22.99 -8.20
CA CYS A 130 -13.96 22.60 -6.80
C CYS A 130 -13.20 23.66 -5.99
N VAL A 131 -13.49 23.73 -4.69
CA VAL A 131 -12.70 24.55 -3.75
C VAL A 131 -11.38 23.84 -3.47
N ASP A 132 -10.27 24.56 -3.63
CA ASP A 132 -8.95 24.10 -3.23
C ASP A 132 -8.79 24.32 -1.72
N VAL A 133 -8.90 23.24 -0.94
CA VAL A 133 -8.86 23.23 0.54
C VAL A 133 -7.66 22.46 1.08
#